data_AF-A0A2C9UM52-F1
#
_entry.id   AF-A0A2C9UM52-F1
#
_cell.length_a   1.000
_cell.length_b   1.000
_cell.length_c   1.000
_cell.angle_alpha   90.00
_cell.angle_beta   90.00
_cell.angle_gamma   90.00
#
_symmetry.space_group_name_H-M   'P 1'
#
loop_
_entity.id
_entity.type
_entity.pdbx_description
1 polymer ?
#
loop_
_entity_poly.entity_id
_entity_poly.type
_entity_poly.pdbx_seq_one_letter_code
_entity_poly.pdbx_strand_id
1 'polypeptide(L)'
;MEAMISSWLVDAITYELWLGSDGSSAFKIYYSDLPWLIGKVLFAKQEYTVKQRLGITKENAEPREKEIYKRAKIAYGALSTRLREQEFLFEDRPSSLDALFLGHVIFTIQALPLLLVGGLIFVTSIN
;
A
#
# COMPACT_ATOMS: atom_id res chain seq x y z
N MET A 1 -10.07 3.43 13.11
CA MET A 1 -9.84 3.44 11.66
C MET A 1 -8.48 4.00 11.30
N GLU A 2 -8.03 5.09 11.93
CA GLU A 2 -6.68 5.65 11.72
C GLU A 2 -5.55 4.61 11.92
N ALA A 3 -5.58 3.87 13.02
CA ALA A 3 -4.63 2.78 13.29
C ALA A 3 -4.63 1.70 12.20
N MET A 4 -5.79 1.43 11.58
CA MET A 4 -5.93 0.43 10.53
C MET A 4 -5.36 0.93 9.20
N ILE A 5 -5.52 2.22 8.88
CA ILE A 5 -4.89 2.84 7.72
C ILE A 5 -3.36 2.88 7.92
N SER A 6 -2.91 3.42 9.04
CA SER A 6 -1.48 3.62 9.35
C SER A 6 -0.69 2.34 9.61
N SER A 7 -1.35 1.21 9.86
CA SER A 7 -0.72 -0.11 9.94
C SER A 7 -1.08 -0.97 8.74
N TRP A 8 -2.31 -1.49 8.64
CA TRP A 8 -2.66 -2.52 7.66
C TRP A 8 -2.57 -2.04 6.21
N LEU A 9 -3.10 -0.86 5.90
CA LEU A 9 -3.03 -0.32 4.55
C LEU A 9 -1.62 0.15 4.18
N VAL A 10 -0.95 0.84 5.11
CA VAL A 10 0.45 1.26 4.94
C VAL A 10 1.39 0.05 4.77
N ASP A 11 1.20 -1.03 5.51
CA ASP A 11 2.01 -2.24 5.39
C ASP A 11 1.76 -2.92 4.04
N ALA A 12 0.50 -2.97 3.57
CA ALA A 12 0.17 -3.56 2.28
C ALA A 12 0.77 -2.79 1.09
N ILE A 13 0.67 -1.46 1.11
CA ILE A 13 1.29 -0.66 0.04
C ILE A 13 2.81 -0.68 0.12
N THR A 14 3.38 -0.72 1.33
CA THR A 14 4.83 -0.87 1.51
C THR A 14 5.29 -2.21 0.97
N TYR A 15 4.55 -3.29 1.23
CA TYR A 15 4.83 -4.59 0.64
C TYR A 15 4.78 -4.55 -0.89
N GLU A 16 3.69 -4.04 -1.46
CA GLU A 16 3.50 -4.01 -2.91
C GLU A 16 4.58 -3.18 -3.62
N LEU A 17 4.88 -2.00 -3.07
CA LEU A 17 5.81 -1.05 -3.66
C LEU A 17 7.25 -1.58 -3.68
N TRP A 18 7.66 -2.28 -2.61
CA TRP A 18 9.05 -2.71 -2.43
C TRP A 18 9.30 -4.18 -2.76
N LEU A 19 8.29 -5.06 -2.64
CA LEU A 19 8.47 -6.51 -2.71
C LEU A 19 7.51 -7.21 -3.68
N GLY A 20 6.27 -6.73 -3.82
CA GLY A 20 5.24 -7.35 -4.65
C GLY A 20 5.35 -6.98 -6.14
N SER A 21 5.75 -5.74 -6.43
CA SER A 21 6.02 -5.26 -7.79
C SER A 21 7.47 -5.52 -8.21
N ASP A 22 7.77 -5.28 -9.49
CA ASP A 22 9.13 -5.34 -10.04
C ASP A 22 10.08 -4.24 -9.48
N GLY A 23 9.60 -3.43 -8.53
CA GLY A 23 10.36 -2.35 -7.90
C GLY A 23 10.56 -1.13 -8.78
N SER A 24 10.09 -1.15 -10.03
CA SER A 24 10.30 -0.07 -11.00
C SER A 24 9.67 1.24 -10.54
N SER A 25 8.44 1.17 -10.01
CA SER A 25 7.73 2.32 -9.43
C SER A 25 8.48 2.92 -8.25
N ALA A 26 8.89 2.10 -7.29
CA ALA A 26 9.65 2.54 -6.13
C ALA A 26 10.98 3.19 -6.52
N PHE A 27 11.69 2.58 -7.48
CA PHE A 27 12.93 3.14 -7.99
C PHE A 27 12.72 4.49 -8.68
N LYS A 28 11.67 4.59 -9.51
CA LYS A 28 11.32 5.84 -10.21
C LYS A 28 10.91 6.96 -9.24
N ILE A 29 10.20 6.64 -8.16
CA ILE A 29 9.73 7.65 -7.20
C ILE A 29 10.86 8.17 -6.30
N TYR A 30 11.71 7.27 -5.80
CA TYR A 30 12.66 7.61 -4.74
C TYR A 30 14.12 7.76 -5.21
N TYR A 31 14.47 7.19 -6.38
CA TYR A 31 15.86 7.05 -6.78
C TYR A 31 16.15 7.45 -8.23
N SER A 32 15.17 7.96 -9.00
CA SER A 32 15.35 8.38 -10.40
C SER A 32 16.45 9.42 -10.57
N ASP A 33 16.60 10.29 -9.57
CA ASP A 33 17.50 11.44 -9.62
C ASP A 33 18.91 11.10 -9.11
N LEU A 34 19.14 9.84 -8.71
CA LEU A 34 20.41 9.38 -8.17
C LEU A 34 21.26 8.66 -9.24
N PRO A 35 22.60 8.72 -9.12
CA PRO A 35 23.48 7.84 -9.88
C PRO A 35 23.08 6.37 -9.70
N TRP A 36 23.05 5.61 -10.79
CA TRP A 36 22.46 4.27 -10.85
C TRP A 36 22.96 3.32 -9.74
N LEU A 37 24.26 3.35 -9.42
CA LEU A 37 24.86 2.50 -8.39
C LEU A 37 24.35 2.85 -6.99
N ILE A 38 24.25 4.14 -6.70
CA ILE A 38 23.77 4.64 -5.41
C ILE A 38 22.29 4.28 -5.25
N GLY A 39 21.49 4.52 -6.30
CA GLY A 39 20.08 4.15 -6.32
C GLY A 39 19.87 2.66 -6.06
N LYS A 40 20.65 1.78 -6.70
CA LYS A 40 20.55 0.33 -6.50
C LYS A 40 20.89 -0.11 -5.08
N VAL A 41 21.95 0.42 -4.48
CA VAL A 41 22.35 0.07 -3.11
C VAL A 41 21.29 0.51 -2.11
N LEU A 42 20.76 1.73 -2.26
CA LEU A 42 19.70 2.25 -1.40
C LEU A 42 18.40 1.46 -1.57
N PHE A 43 18.05 1.10 -2.80
CA PHE A 43 16.89 0.26 -3.09
C PHE A 43 16.98 -1.10 -2.38
N ALA A 44 18.10 -1.83 -2.53
CA ALA A 44 18.31 -3.11 -1.87
C ALA A 44 18.29 -3.00 -0.33
N LYS A 45 18.84 -1.91 0.22
CA LYS A 45 18.77 -1.63 1.67
C LYS A 45 17.33 -1.43 2.12
N GLN A 46 16.53 -0.70 1.35
CA GLN A 46 15.14 -0.44 1.66
C GLN A 46 14.29 -1.72 1.57
N GLU A 47 14.48 -2.54 0.53
CA GLU A 47 13.84 -3.87 0.44
C GLU A 47 14.12 -4.74 1.66
N TYR A 48 15.39 -4.81 2.08
CA TYR A 48 15.78 -5.56 3.28
C TYR A 48 15.09 -5.02 4.53
N THR A 49 15.04 -3.70 4.69
CA THR A 49 14.36 -3.04 5.82
C THR A 49 12.87 -3.36 5.83
N VAL A 50 12.21 -3.35 4.66
CA VAL A 50 10.80 -3.71 4.51
C VAL A 50 10.57 -5.17 4.90
N LYS A 51 11.41 -6.10 4.43
CA LYS A 51 11.32 -7.53 4.82
C LYS A 51 11.41 -7.71 6.33
N GLN A 52 12.35 -7.05 6.99
CA GLN A 52 12.50 -7.11 8.45
C GLN A 52 11.28 -6.54 9.17
N ARG A 53 10.80 -5.35 8.76
CA ARG A 53 9.63 -4.69 9.36
C ARG A 53 8.37 -5.56 9.25
N LEU A 54 8.16 -6.20 8.11
CA LEU A 54 6.99 -7.05 7.86
C LEU A 54 7.16 -8.49 8.37
N GLY A 55 8.33 -8.83 8.92
CA GLY A 55 8.65 -10.18 9.40
C GLY A 55 8.63 -11.23 8.28
N ILE A 56 9.05 -10.83 7.07
CA ILE A 56 9.11 -11.69 5.89
C ILE A 56 10.50 -12.33 5.81
N THR A 57 10.50 -13.65 5.82
CA THR A 57 11.65 -14.52 5.60
C THR A 57 11.41 -15.38 4.37
N LYS A 58 12.43 -16.14 3.93
CA LYS A 58 12.28 -17.02 2.76
C LYS A 58 11.28 -18.14 3.02
N GLU A 59 11.15 -18.56 4.28
CA GLU A 59 10.31 -19.69 4.70
C GLU A 59 8.84 -19.29 4.88
N ASN A 60 8.55 -18.01 5.10
CA ASN A 60 7.20 -17.52 5.41
C ASN A 60 6.67 -16.47 4.43
N ALA A 61 7.34 -16.24 3.29
CA ALA A 61 7.00 -15.19 2.35
C ALA A 61 5.55 -15.27 1.87
N GLU A 62 5.15 -16.43 1.32
CA GLU A 62 3.78 -16.65 0.83
C GLU A 62 2.69 -16.49 1.90
N PRO A 63 2.76 -17.14 3.09
CA PRO A 63 1.72 -16.95 4.10
C PRO A 63 1.69 -15.51 4.65
N ARG A 64 2.83 -14.80 4.67
CA ARG A 64 2.85 -13.39 5.07
C ARG A 64 2.21 -12.46 4.05
N GLU A 65 2.53 -12.65 2.78
CA GLU A 65 1.88 -11.94 1.68
C GLU A 65 0.35 -12.09 1.76
N LYS A 66 -0.15 -13.32 1.89
CA LYS A 66 -1.59 -13.60 1.99
C LYS A 66 -2.23 -12.89 3.19
N GLU A 67 -1.57 -12.88 4.35
CA GLU A 67 -2.06 -12.18 5.54
C GLU A 67 -2.09 -10.65 5.35
N ILE A 68 -1.06 -10.07 4.72
CA ILE A 68 -1.00 -8.65 4.41
C ILE A 68 -2.17 -8.24 3.50
N TYR A 69 -2.39 -8.97 2.40
CA TYR A 69 -3.52 -8.69 1.50
C TYR A 69 -4.87 -8.94 2.15
N LYS A 70 -5.00 -9.97 3.00
CA LYS A 70 -6.23 -10.22 3.76
C LYS A 70 -6.57 -9.04 4.67
N ARG A 71 -5.60 -8.51 5.40
CA ARG A 71 -5.79 -7.32 6.25
C ARG A 71 -6.16 -6.08 5.44
N ALA A 72 -5.49 -5.87 4.31
CA ALA A 72 -5.81 -4.77 3.40
C ALA A 72 -7.27 -4.87 2.92
N LYS A 73 -7.69 -6.05 2.47
CA LYS A 73 -9.06 -6.32 2.03
C LYS A 73 -10.09 -6.01 3.12
N ILE A 74 -9.85 -6.46 4.35
CA ILE A 74 -10.73 -6.16 5.49
C ILE A 74 -10.78 -4.65 5.75
N ALA A 75 -9.64 -3.96 5.70
CA ALA A 75 -9.55 -2.54 5.95
C ALA A 75 -10.31 -1.71 4.90
N TYR A 76 -10.11 -1.99 3.61
CA TYR A 76 -10.86 -1.33 2.56
C TYR A 76 -12.35 -1.66 2.60
N GLY A 77 -12.72 -2.91 2.90
CA GLY A 77 -14.13 -3.28 3.08
C GLY A 77 -14.80 -2.50 4.22
N ALA A 78 -14.12 -2.35 5.35
CA ALA A 78 -14.60 -1.55 6.47
C ALA A 78 -14.70 -0.05 6.14
N LEU A 79 -13.71 0.50 5.42
CA LEU A 79 -13.71 1.91 4.99
C LEU A 79 -14.79 2.19 3.95
N SER A 80 -14.99 1.31 2.97
CA SER A 80 -16.07 1.41 1.99
C SER A 80 -17.44 1.31 2.66
N THR A 81 -17.62 0.37 3.59
CA THR A 81 -18.87 0.24 4.36
C THR A 81 -19.14 1.48 5.19
N ARG A 82 -18.09 2.08 5.76
CA ARG A 82 -18.19 3.30 6.57
C ARG A 82 -18.57 4.50 5.72
N LEU A 83 -17.92 4.69 4.57
CA LEU A 83 -18.14 5.81 3.67
C LEU A 83 -19.52 5.71 3.03
N ARG A 84 -19.92 4.52 2.54
CA ARG A 84 -21.20 4.27 1.86
C ARG A 84 -21.50 5.37 0.82
N GLU A 85 -22.52 6.19 1.06
CA GLU A 85 -22.94 7.31 0.21
C GLU A 85 -22.56 8.68 0.82
N GLN A 86 -21.86 8.68 1.95
CA GLN A 86 -21.39 9.88 2.63
C GLN A 86 -20.13 10.42 1.94
N GLU A 87 -20.01 11.74 1.90
CA GLU A 87 -18.83 12.41 1.32
C GLU A 87 -17.58 12.31 2.21
N PHE A 88 -17.77 12.13 3.52
CA PHE A 88 -16.70 12.04 4.52
C PHE A 88 -16.87 10.80 5.40
N LEU A 89 -15.76 10.28 5.94
CA LEU A 89 -15.74 9.13 6.84
C LEU A 89 -16.39 9.42 8.20
N PHE A 90 -16.42 10.69 8.62
CA PHE A 90 -17.03 11.13 9.88
C PHE A 90 -17.62 12.52 9.77
N GLU A 91 -18.88 12.66 10.22
CA GLU A 91 -19.61 13.93 10.20
C GLU A 91 -19.76 14.50 8.76
N ASP A 92 -20.35 15.68 8.63
CA ASP A 92 -20.52 16.38 7.35
C ASP A 92 -19.35 17.33 7.04
N ARG A 93 -18.14 17.00 7.48
CA ARG A 93 -16.93 17.80 7.20
C ARG A 93 -15.67 16.93 7.07
N PRO A 94 -14.66 17.36 6.30
CA PRO A 94 -13.41 16.62 6.20
C PRO A 94 -12.65 16.60 7.53
N SER A 95 -12.17 15.42 7.89
CA SER A 95 -11.34 15.19 9.07
C SER A 95 -9.90 14.83 8.70
N SER A 96 -9.01 14.78 9.70
CA SER A 96 -7.65 14.26 9.51
C SER A 96 -7.64 12.81 9.01
N LEU A 97 -8.66 12.03 9.36
CA LEU A 97 -8.81 10.66 8.88
C LEU A 97 -9.11 10.63 7.38
N ASP A 98 -9.96 11.53 6.89
CA ASP A 98 -10.26 11.67 5.47
C ASP A 98 -9.01 12.06 4.68
N ALA A 99 -8.23 13.01 5.21
CA ALA A 99 -6.96 13.41 4.61
C ALA A 99 -5.95 12.23 4.57
N LEU A 100 -5.87 11.45 5.65
CA LEU A 100 -4.98 10.28 5.72
C LEU A 100 -5.41 9.20 4.71
N PHE A 101 -6.70 8.90 4.65
CA PHE A 101 -7.24 7.92 3.72
C PHE A 101 -7.07 8.37 2.25
N LEU A 102 -7.40 9.63 1.96
CA LEU A 102 -7.25 10.21 0.64
C LEU A 102 -5.79 10.21 0.19
N GLY A 103 -4.87 10.61 1.07
CA GLY A 103 -3.44 10.57 0.80
C GLY A 103 -2.95 9.16 0.49
N HIS A 104 -3.43 8.16 1.25
CA HIS A 104 -3.14 6.76 0.97
C HIS A 104 -3.65 6.34 -0.42
N VAL A 105 -4.92 6.60 -0.75
CA VAL A 105 -5.53 6.21 -2.03
C VAL A 105 -4.84 6.87 -3.23
N ILE A 106 -4.60 8.18 -3.16
CA ILE A 106 -3.93 8.92 -4.25
C ILE A 106 -2.53 8.35 -4.48
N PHE A 107 -1.77 8.13 -3.41
CA PHE A 107 -0.43 7.57 -3.52
C PHE A 107 -0.46 6.15 -4.10
N THR A 108 -1.39 5.28 -3.69
CA THR A 108 -1.56 3.94 -4.30
C THR A 108 -1.81 4.02 -5.80
N ILE A 109 -2.73 4.88 -6.24
CA ILE A 109 -3.09 5.04 -7.66
C ILE A 109 -1.88 5.53 -8.47
N GLN A 110 -1.13 6.49 -7.94
CA GLN A 110 0.01 7.08 -8.63
C GLN A 110 1.23 6.16 -8.65
N ALA A 111 1.53 5.50 -7.53
CA ALA A 111 2.72 4.67 -7.38
C ALA A 111 2.54 3.28 -8.00
N LEU A 112 1.32 2.75 -8.04
CA LEU A 112 1.05 1.39 -8.48
C LEU A 112 -0.02 1.34 -9.59
N PRO A 113 0.21 2.00 -10.74
CA PRO A 113 -0.79 2.13 -11.79
C PRO A 113 -1.16 0.79 -12.44
N LEU A 114 -0.25 -0.20 -12.43
CA LEU A 114 -0.53 -1.54 -12.95
C LEU A 114 -1.48 -2.37 -12.06
N LEU A 115 -1.66 -2.03 -10.78
CA LEU A 115 -2.74 -2.61 -9.98
C LEU A 115 -4.13 -2.25 -10.52
N LEU A 116 -4.25 -1.22 -11.37
CA LEU A 116 -5.51 -0.87 -12.06
C LEU A 116 -5.69 -1.61 -13.40
N VAL A 117 -4.59 -2.06 -14.03
CA VAL A 117 -4.61 -2.66 -15.39
C VAL A 117 -4.46 -4.19 -15.35
N GLY A 118 -3.67 -4.73 -14.42
CA GLY A 118 -3.53 -6.18 -14.16
C GLY A 118 -4.29 -6.64 -12.92
N GLY A 119 -4.75 -5.71 -12.07
CA GLY A 119 -5.51 -5.97 -10.85
C GLY A 119 -6.99 -5.61 -11.02
N LEU A 120 -7.68 -6.27 -11.93
CA LEU A 120 -9.15 -6.27 -12.02
C LEU A 120 -9.84 -6.74 -10.70
N ILE A 121 -9.08 -7.05 -9.64
CA ILE A 121 -9.48 -7.74 -8.41
C ILE A 121 -9.61 -6.79 -7.20
N PHE A 122 -8.95 -5.63 -7.17
CA PHE A 122 -9.09 -4.74 -6.00
C PHE A 122 -10.39 -3.92 -6.02
N VAL A 123 -10.88 -3.57 -7.22
CA VAL A 123 -12.16 -2.86 -7.42
C VAL A 123 -13.35 -3.83 -7.48
N THR A 124 -13.18 -5.05 -7.99
CA THR A 124 -14.28 -6.04 -8.05
C THR A 124 -14.54 -6.74 -6.72
N SER A 125 -13.67 -6.62 -5.72
CA SER A 125 -13.94 -7.11 -4.36
C SER A 125 -14.70 -6.10 -3.48
N ILE A 126 -15.19 -5.01 -4.08
CA ILE A 126 -16.14 -4.04 -3.48
C ILE A 126 -17.54 -4.21 -4.12
N ASN A 127 -17.88 -5.44 -4.51
CA ASN A 127 -19.26 -5.89 -4.73
C ASN A 127 -19.43 -7.29 -4.12
#